data_AF-A0A9D0ZUG1-F1
#
_entry.id   AF-A0A9D0ZUG1-F1
#
_cell.length_a   1.000
_cell.length_b   1.000
_cell.length_c   1.000
_cell.angle_alpha   90.00
_cell.angle_beta   90.00
_cell.angle_gamma   90.00
#
_symmetry.space_group_name_H-M   'P 1'
#
loop_
_entity.id
_entity.type
_entity.pdbx_description
1 polymer ?
#
loop_
_entity_poly.entity_id
_entity_poly.type
_entity_poly.pdbx_seq_one_letter_code
_entity_poly.pdbx_strand_id
1 'polypeptide(L)'
;MCTCITYENGDFYFGRNLDLEYSFGECVVVTPRNYPLSFKKMETSDSHYAMIGMASVMGGYPMYAEAVNEKGLGIAGLNFPGNACYPKESAKRYQSTPYELIPWILGRCASVAEAEELLKETDLLGIPFAPDVPLAPLHFMIADRERVLVAEPVADGLKLYENPFGVLTNNPPFPFHLMNMQQYLNLTAKVPENRFAESMGLKPFGQGMGGIGLPGDASPASRFVRAAFLKWNSRAPKEEKPSVSQFFHILDYVGMVRGMVLTEEGREDITTYSCCVNTRTGVYYYKTYDDHRIQAVALGNENLEGNTLVTYPLAKEEEIRFLNA
;
A
#
# COMPACT_ATOMS: atom_id res chain seq x y z
N MET A 1 11.13 -2.08 2.76
CA MET A 1 9.91 -2.47 3.50
C MET A 1 8.70 -1.62 3.08
N CYS A 2 7.47 -1.82 3.58
CA CYS A 2 6.34 -0.95 3.19
C CYS A 2 5.26 -0.87 4.28
N THR A 3 4.42 0.16 4.26
CA THR A 3 3.16 0.22 5.03
C THR A 3 2.02 0.70 4.14
N CYS A 4 0.99 -0.11 3.93
CA CYS A 4 -0.22 0.22 3.18
C CYS A 4 -1.40 0.39 4.13
N ILE A 5 -2.24 1.40 3.91
CA ILE A 5 -3.43 1.66 4.72
C ILE A 5 -4.63 1.99 3.84
N THR A 6 -5.81 1.73 4.38
CA THR A 6 -7.06 2.37 3.91
C THR A 6 -7.50 3.43 4.90
N TYR A 7 -8.25 4.42 4.42
CA TYR A 7 -8.89 5.42 5.27
C TYR A 7 -10.26 5.74 4.70
N GLU A 8 -11.30 5.73 5.56
CA GLU A 8 -12.64 6.14 5.17
C GLU A 8 -13.08 7.35 5.99
N ASN A 9 -13.39 8.45 5.32
CA ASN A 9 -13.92 9.65 5.94
C ASN A 9 -14.78 10.43 4.94
N GLY A 10 -16.03 10.00 4.77
CA GLY A 10 -16.92 10.47 3.70
C GLY A 10 -16.62 9.77 2.37
N ASP A 11 -15.37 9.82 1.94
CA ASP A 11 -14.80 9.07 0.81
C ASP A 11 -13.88 7.95 1.27
N PHE A 12 -13.42 7.14 0.30
CA PHE A 12 -12.51 6.03 0.53
C PHE A 12 -11.14 6.32 -0.10
N TYR A 13 -10.09 6.13 0.71
CA TYR A 13 -8.71 6.41 0.34
C TYR A 13 -7.85 5.17 0.53
N PHE A 14 -6.95 4.93 -0.41
CA PHE A 14 -6.02 3.80 -0.43
C PHE A 14 -4.62 4.30 -0.77
N GLY A 15 -3.59 3.76 -0.13
CA GLY A 15 -2.23 4.24 -0.35
C GLY A 15 -1.23 3.66 0.62
N ARG A 16 0.05 4.03 0.44
CA ARG A 16 1.16 3.38 1.12
C ARG A 16 2.40 4.26 1.24
N ASN A 17 3.24 3.93 2.21
CA ASN A 17 4.67 4.21 2.19
C ASN A 17 5.39 3.09 1.44
N LEU A 18 6.27 3.47 0.53
CA LEU A 18 7.28 2.58 -0.02
C LEU A 18 8.61 2.86 0.69
N ASP A 19 9.08 1.90 1.46
CA ASP A 19 10.37 1.97 2.15
C ASP A 19 11.38 1.14 1.35
N LEU A 20 12.42 1.75 0.78
CA LEU A 20 13.48 1.00 0.08
C LEU A 20 14.81 1.72 0.26
N GLU A 21 15.88 0.94 0.16
CA GLU A 21 17.26 1.44 0.14
C GLU A 21 17.76 1.82 -1.28
N TYR A 22 16.86 1.84 -2.26
CA TYR A 22 17.12 2.19 -3.66
C TYR A 22 15.85 2.69 -4.35
N SER A 23 16.02 3.32 -5.52
CA SER A 23 14.93 3.64 -6.46
C SER A 23 14.89 2.61 -7.58
N PHE A 24 13.70 2.23 -8.02
CA PHE A 24 13.47 1.30 -9.14
C PHE A 24 12.94 1.99 -10.42
N GLY A 25 13.06 3.32 -10.50
CA GLY A 25 12.60 4.10 -11.64
C GLY A 25 11.11 4.42 -11.58
N GLU A 26 10.64 4.82 -10.39
CA GLU A 26 9.24 5.06 -10.09
C GLU A 26 8.70 6.30 -10.84
N CYS A 27 7.48 6.18 -11.35
CA CYS A 27 6.68 7.27 -11.90
C CYS A 27 5.20 6.96 -11.70
N VAL A 28 4.36 8.00 -11.67
CA VAL A 28 2.91 7.78 -11.68
C VAL A 28 2.50 7.45 -13.11
N VAL A 29 1.77 6.35 -13.29
CA VAL A 29 1.36 5.82 -14.59
C VAL A 29 -0.15 5.69 -14.66
N VAL A 30 -0.74 6.32 -15.68
CA VAL A 30 -2.11 6.05 -16.12
C VAL A 30 -2.06 5.03 -17.26
N THR A 31 -2.78 3.92 -17.09
CA THR A 31 -3.01 2.93 -18.14
C THR A 31 -4.46 3.07 -18.62
N PRO A 32 -4.71 3.61 -19.83
CA PRO A 32 -6.03 3.73 -20.43
C PRO A 32 -6.68 2.37 -20.74
N ARG A 33 -7.99 2.36 -20.98
CA ARG A 33 -8.81 1.13 -21.17
C ARG A 33 -8.35 0.26 -22.33
N ASN A 34 -7.82 0.87 -23.40
CA ASN A 34 -7.49 0.18 -24.65
C ASN A 34 -5.97 0.02 -24.82
N TYR A 35 -5.20 0.11 -23.74
CA TYR A 35 -3.78 -0.25 -23.72
C TYR A 35 -3.64 -1.78 -23.66
N PRO A 36 -2.90 -2.44 -24.58
CA PRO A 36 -2.77 -3.89 -24.54
C PRO A 36 -1.92 -4.35 -23.36
N LEU A 37 -2.51 -5.12 -22.44
CA LEU A 37 -1.82 -5.75 -21.32
C LEU A 37 -1.52 -7.21 -21.63
N SER A 38 -0.26 -7.52 -21.94
CA SER A 38 0.21 -8.89 -22.15
C SER A 38 0.60 -9.58 -20.85
N PHE A 39 0.30 -10.87 -20.74
CA PHE A 39 0.61 -11.70 -19.57
C PHE A 39 1.46 -12.91 -19.99
N LYS A 40 2.33 -13.42 -19.11
CA LYS A 40 3.23 -14.54 -19.47
C LYS A 40 2.50 -15.84 -19.79
N LYS A 41 1.36 -16.08 -19.13
CA LYS A 41 0.61 -17.35 -19.18
C LYS A 41 -0.88 -17.17 -19.44
N MET A 42 -1.33 -15.95 -19.72
CA MET A 42 -2.73 -15.62 -19.99
C MET A 42 -2.82 -14.82 -21.30
N GLU A 43 -4.00 -14.77 -21.90
CA GLU A 43 -4.24 -13.98 -23.11
C GLU A 43 -4.05 -12.48 -22.85
N THR A 44 -3.55 -11.76 -23.86
CA THR A 44 -3.47 -10.30 -23.82
C THR A 44 -4.86 -9.71 -23.61
N SER A 45 -4.97 -8.74 -22.70
CA SER A 45 -6.18 -7.94 -22.51
C SER A 45 -6.08 -6.68 -23.37
N ASP A 46 -6.82 -6.64 -24.48
CA ASP A 46 -6.88 -5.46 -25.36
C ASP A 46 -7.86 -4.39 -24.86
N SER A 47 -8.73 -4.76 -23.93
CA SER A 47 -9.62 -3.85 -23.20
C SER A 47 -9.69 -4.24 -21.73
N HIS A 48 -9.67 -3.25 -20.85
CA HIS A 48 -9.71 -3.40 -19.40
C HIS A 48 -10.17 -2.10 -18.73
N TYR A 49 -10.39 -2.11 -17.41
CA TYR A 49 -10.62 -0.85 -16.67
C TYR A 49 -9.37 0.03 -16.66
N ALA A 50 -9.53 1.33 -16.87
CA ALA A 50 -8.45 2.27 -16.72
C ALA A 50 -7.95 2.30 -15.27
N MET A 51 -6.64 2.51 -15.08
CA MET A 51 -6.02 2.49 -13.76
C MET A 51 -4.89 3.51 -13.64
N ILE A 52 -4.65 3.95 -12.40
CA ILE A 52 -3.60 4.90 -12.03
C ILE A 52 -2.85 4.39 -10.81
N GLY A 53 -1.53 4.54 -10.81
CA GLY A 53 -0.69 4.07 -9.72
C GLY A 53 0.78 4.42 -9.91
N MET A 54 1.61 4.10 -8.91
CA MET A 54 3.06 4.18 -9.06
C MET A 54 3.59 2.91 -9.72
N ALA A 55 4.40 3.06 -10.75
CA ALA A 55 5.01 1.96 -11.46
C ALA A 55 6.42 2.31 -11.95
N SER A 56 7.15 1.28 -12.36
CA SER A 56 8.26 1.41 -13.29
C SER A 56 7.83 0.87 -14.65
N VAL A 57 8.10 1.63 -15.72
CA VAL A 57 7.73 1.25 -17.08
C VAL A 57 8.94 0.64 -17.77
N MET A 58 8.93 -0.68 -17.95
CA MET A 58 10.02 -1.41 -18.60
C MET A 58 9.51 -2.12 -19.85
N GLY A 59 10.15 -1.86 -21.00
CA GLY A 59 9.72 -2.45 -22.28
C GLY A 59 8.26 -2.12 -22.64
N GLY A 60 7.74 -0.99 -22.17
CA GLY A 60 6.33 -0.60 -22.31
C GLY A 60 5.39 -1.24 -21.28
N TYR A 61 5.83 -2.14 -20.41
CA TYR A 61 4.96 -2.74 -19.41
C TYR A 61 4.91 -1.91 -18.12
N PRO A 62 3.73 -1.54 -17.60
CA PRO A 62 3.61 -0.82 -16.34
C PRO A 62 3.69 -1.81 -15.15
N MET A 63 4.87 -1.95 -14.55
CA MET A 63 5.05 -2.75 -13.34
C MET A 63 4.63 -1.93 -12.12
N TYR A 64 3.35 -1.98 -11.78
CA TYR A 64 2.80 -1.25 -10.64
C TYR A 64 3.30 -1.80 -9.30
N ALA A 65 3.61 -0.89 -8.38
CA ALA A 65 3.85 -1.19 -6.98
C ALA A 65 2.55 -1.08 -6.16
N GLU A 66 1.72 -0.10 -6.51
CA GLU A 66 0.31 0.01 -6.13
C GLU A 66 -0.48 0.75 -7.22
N ALA A 67 -1.77 0.49 -7.31
CA ALA A 67 -2.67 1.20 -8.22
C ALA A 67 -4.12 1.12 -7.74
N VAL A 68 -4.97 1.98 -8.31
CA VAL A 68 -6.42 1.87 -8.26
C VAL A 68 -7.00 1.93 -9.66
N ASN A 69 -8.14 1.29 -9.88
CA ASN A 69 -8.88 1.43 -11.13
C ASN A 69 -10.02 2.45 -11.06
N GLU A 70 -10.58 2.77 -12.21
CA GLU A 70 -11.75 3.66 -12.37
C GLU A 70 -13.02 3.17 -11.66
N LYS A 71 -13.04 1.94 -11.14
CA LYS A 71 -14.14 1.38 -10.36
C LYS A 71 -13.96 1.54 -8.85
N GLY A 72 -12.81 2.04 -8.42
CA GLY A 72 -12.50 2.29 -7.00
C GLY A 72 -11.91 1.10 -6.26
N LEU A 73 -11.47 0.06 -6.97
CA LEU A 73 -10.68 -1.04 -6.41
C LEU A 73 -9.20 -0.66 -6.38
N GLY A 74 -8.56 -0.82 -5.22
CA GLY A 74 -7.14 -0.62 -5.02
C GLY A 74 -6.39 -1.91 -4.71
N ILE A 75 -5.14 -2.00 -5.13
CA ILE A 75 -4.22 -3.09 -4.79
C ILE A 75 -2.79 -2.55 -4.64
N ALA A 76 -2.06 -3.05 -3.65
CA ALA A 76 -0.65 -2.75 -3.44
C ALA A 76 0.13 -4.04 -3.16
N GLY A 77 1.28 -4.20 -3.82
CA GLY A 77 2.27 -5.24 -3.50
C GLY A 77 3.25 -4.74 -2.46
N LEU A 78 3.51 -5.50 -1.40
CA LEU A 78 4.45 -5.13 -0.33
C LEU A 78 5.47 -6.25 -0.13
N ASN A 79 6.68 -5.90 0.28
CA ASN A 79 7.77 -6.87 0.46
C ASN A 79 7.41 -7.97 1.47
N PHE A 80 7.64 -9.24 1.13
CA PHE A 80 7.30 -10.43 1.91
C PHE A 80 8.40 -11.53 1.81
N PRO A 81 9.66 -11.17 2.10
CA PRO A 81 10.81 -12.05 1.86
C PRO A 81 10.77 -13.27 2.79
N GLY A 82 11.25 -14.43 2.31
CA GLY A 82 11.31 -15.67 3.09
C GLY A 82 9.97 -16.39 3.31
N ASN A 83 8.84 -15.74 3.03
CA ASN A 83 7.50 -16.37 3.10
C ASN A 83 6.84 -16.47 1.72
N ALA A 84 7.08 -15.50 0.83
CA ALA A 84 6.60 -15.54 -0.54
C ALA A 84 7.14 -16.80 -1.26
N CYS A 85 6.24 -17.62 -1.78
CA CYS A 85 6.56 -18.82 -2.54
C CYS A 85 5.77 -18.82 -3.86
N TYR A 86 6.49 -19.03 -4.95
CA TYR A 86 5.93 -19.03 -6.29
C TYR A 86 6.25 -20.36 -6.98
N PRO A 87 5.26 -21.23 -7.21
CA PRO A 87 5.51 -22.49 -7.91
C PRO A 87 5.93 -22.24 -9.36
N LYS A 88 6.58 -23.25 -9.95
CA LYS A 88 6.95 -23.24 -11.39
C LYS A 88 5.76 -23.53 -12.30
N GLU A 89 4.82 -24.33 -11.80
CA GLU A 89 3.64 -24.79 -12.50
C GLU A 89 2.45 -24.75 -11.53
N SER A 90 1.24 -24.53 -12.07
CA SER A 90 0.02 -24.57 -11.28
C SER A 90 -1.09 -25.25 -12.07
N ALA A 91 -1.95 -25.97 -11.35
CA ALA A 91 -3.18 -26.54 -11.90
C ALA A 91 -4.35 -25.56 -11.89
N LYS A 92 -4.18 -24.36 -11.30
CA LYS A 92 -5.23 -23.33 -11.31
C LYS A 92 -5.47 -22.80 -12.72
N ARG A 93 -6.72 -22.37 -12.96
CA ARG A 93 -7.20 -21.87 -14.24
C ARG A 93 -6.38 -20.71 -14.76
N TYR A 94 -6.04 -19.76 -13.88
CA TYR A 94 -5.27 -18.57 -14.22
C TYR A 94 -3.91 -18.60 -13.52
N GLN A 95 -2.89 -18.11 -14.23
CA GLN A 95 -1.50 -18.14 -13.80
C GLN A 95 -0.92 -16.76 -14.06
N SER A 96 -0.79 -15.97 -13.01
CA SER A 96 -0.15 -14.66 -13.06
C SER A 96 1.27 -14.76 -12.52
N THR A 97 2.09 -13.73 -12.72
CA THR A 97 3.35 -13.54 -11.98
C THR A 97 3.19 -12.33 -11.06
N PRO A 98 3.94 -12.21 -9.95
CA PRO A 98 3.77 -11.11 -9.00
C PRO A 98 3.66 -9.71 -9.60
N TYR A 99 4.44 -9.38 -10.65
CA TYR A 99 4.39 -8.06 -11.29
C TYR A 99 3.15 -7.86 -12.19
N GLU A 100 2.50 -8.96 -12.62
CA GLU A 100 1.28 -8.95 -13.44
C GLU A 100 0.00 -8.90 -12.60
N LEU A 101 0.09 -9.18 -11.29
CA LEU A 101 -1.11 -9.35 -10.47
C LEU A 101 -1.94 -8.07 -10.36
N ILE A 102 -1.30 -6.91 -10.24
CA ILE A 102 -2.00 -5.63 -10.14
C ILE A 102 -2.80 -5.34 -11.43
N PRO A 103 -2.20 -5.33 -12.63
CA PRO A 103 -2.95 -5.20 -13.88
C PRO A 103 -4.00 -6.30 -14.09
N TRP A 104 -3.71 -7.54 -13.69
CA TRP A 104 -4.63 -8.67 -13.81
C TRP A 104 -5.93 -8.44 -13.05
N ILE A 105 -5.83 -8.04 -11.77
CA ILE A 105 -6.97 -7.80 -10.89
C ILE A 105 -7.67 -6.50 -11.27
N LEU A 106 -6.94 -5.39 -11.37
CA LEU A 106 -7.53 -4.08 -11.63
C LEU A 106 -8.16 -3.97 -13.01
N GLY A 107 -7.67 -4.72 -13.99
CA GLY A 107 -8.25 -4.72 -15.32
C GLY A 107 -9.60 -5.45 -15.42
N ARG A 108 -9.93 -6.32 -14.45
CA ARG A 108 -11.07 -7.26 -14.53
C ARG A 108 -12.09 -7.13 -13.41
N CYS A 109 -11.69 -6.58 -12.26
CA CYS A 109 -12.53 -6.55 -11.07
C CYS A 109 -12.89 -5.12 -10.69
N ALA A 110 -14.15 -4.89 -10.33
CA ALA A 110 -14.67 -3.62 -9.81
C ALA A 110 -14.73 -3.58 -8.28
N SER A 111 -14.59 -4.73 -7.61
CA SER A 111 -14.69 -4.86 -6.15
C SER A 111 -13.75 -5.94 -5.60
N VAL A 112 -13.55 -5.92 -4.28
CA VAL A 112 -12.80 -6.96 -3.54
C VAL A 112 -13.55 -8.28 -3.59
N ALA A 113 -14.89 -8.27 -3.69
CA ALA A 113 -15.68 -9.49 -3.90
C ALA A 113 -15.31 -10.18 -5.22
N GLU A 114 -15.29 -9.43 -6.32
CA GLU A 114 -14.88 -9.96 -7.64
C GLU A 114 -13.40 -10.37 -7.65
N ALA A 115 -12.53 -9.59 -7.00
CA ALA A 115 -11.11 -9.91 -6.91
C ALA A 115 -10.87 -11.21 -6.12
N GLU A 116 -11.59 -11.45 -5.03
CA GLU A 116 -11.46 -12.70 -4.26
C GLU A 116 -11.85 -13.93 -5.10
N GLU A 117 -12.95 -13.87 -5.83
CA GLU A 117 -13.38 -14.96 -6.71
C GLU A 117 -12.36 -15.22 -7.83
N LEU A 118 -11.78 -14.16 -8.42
CA LEU A 118 -10.74 -14.31 -9.41
C LEU A 118 -9.45 -14.91 -8.82
N LEU A 119 -9.07 -14.52 -7.59
CA LEU A 119 -7.89 -15.04 -6.90
C LEU A 119 -8.04 -16.50 -6.46
N LYS A 120 -9.26 -16.96 -6.15
CA LYS A 120 -9.52 -18.39 -5.91
C LYS A 120 -9.10 -19.25 -7.10
N GLU A 121 -9.31 -18.75 -8.31
CA GLU A 121 -8.94 -19.39 -9.59
C GLU A 121 -7.55 -19.01 -10.13
N THR A 122 -6.81 -18.13 -9.43
CA THR A 122 -5.49 -17.64 -9.87
C THR A 122 -4.37 -18.15 -8.96
N ASP A 123 -3.24 -18.53 -9.55
CA ASP A 123 -1.97 -18.79 -8.84
C ASP A 123 -0.87 -17.84 -9.32
N LEU A 124 0.17 -17.67 -8.50
CA LEU A 124 1.31 -16.80 -8.81
C LEU A 124 2.57 -17.61 -9.11
N LEU A 125 2.99 -17.64 -10.37
CA LEU A 125 4.17 -18.38 -10.82
C LEU A 125 5.46 -17.57 -10.68
N GLY A 126 6.55 -18.30 -10.46
CA GLY A 126 7.90 -17.75 -10.32
C GLY A 126 8.55 -17.35 -11.65
N ILE A 127 7.83 -16.63 -12.51
CA ILE A 127 8.31 -16.20 -13.83
C ILE A 127 8.76 -14.73 -13.73
N PRO A 128 10.06 -14.43 -13.86
CA PRO A 128 10.54 -13.05 -13.83
C PRO A 128 10.10 -12.28 -15.08
N PHE A 129 10.09 -10.96 -14.99
CA PHE A 129 9.78 -10.10 -16.13
C PHE A 129 10.76 -10.34 -17.29
N ALA A 130 12.06 -10.32 -16.97
CA ALA A 130 13.18 -10.60 -17.85
C ALA A 130 14.27 -11.36 -17.08
N PRO A 131 15.22 -12.04 -17.76
CA PRO A 131 16.25 -12.86 -17.09
C PRO A 131 17.06 -12.13 -16.00
N ASP A 132 17.36 -10.84 -16.21
CA ASP A 132 18.18 -10.03 -15.30
C ASP A 132 17.37 -9.21 -14.29
N VAL A 133 16.04 -9.40 -14.27
CA VAL A 133 15.14 -8.66 -13.38
C VAL A 133 14.71 -9.60 -12.24
N PRO A 134 15.14 -9.34 -10.99
CA PRO A 134 14.84 -10.22 -9.88
C PRO A 134 13.34 -10.27 -9.61
N LEU A 135 12.86 -11.45 -9.21
CA LEU A 135 11.49 -11.64 -8.80
C LEU A 135 11.28 -11.07 -7.39
N ALA A 136 10.42 -10.07 -7.25
CA ALA A 136 10.12 -9.49 -5.94
C ALA A 136 9.27 -10.45 -5.09
N PRO A 137 9.68 -10.78 -3.85
CA PRO A 137 8.85 -11.53 -2.92
C PRO A 137 7.78 -10.60 -2.34
N LEU A 138 6.53 -10.76 -2.77
CA LEU A 138 5.41 -9.88 -2.46
C LEU A 138 4.24 -10.62 -1.83
N HIS A 139 3.56 -9.93 -0.92
CA HIS A 139 2.16 -10.13 -0.57
C HIS A 139 1.33 -8.90 -0.95
N PHE A 140 0.01 -9.01 -0.94
CA PHE A 140 -0.84 -7.97 -1.51
C PHE A 140 -1.96 -7.56 -0.55
N MET A 141 -2.20 -6.26 -0.47
CA MET A 141 -3.41 -5.68 0.13
C MET A 141 -4.33 -5.25 -1.00
N ILE A 142 -5.58 -5.68 -0.95
CA ILE A 142 -6.62 -5.38 -1.95
C ILE A 142 -7.80 -4.76 -1.20
N ALA A 143 -8.30 -3.63 -1.67
CA ALA A 143 -9.31 -2.89 -0.93
C ALA A 143 -10.29 -2.16 -1.85
N ASP A 144 -11.55 -2.17 -1.47
CA ASP A 144 -12.59 -1.27 -1.94
C ASP A 144 -13.25 -0.62 -0.72
N ARG A 145 -14.29 0.18 -0.95
CA ARG A 145 -15.00 0.86 0.13
C ARG A 145 -15.62 -0.10 1.16
N GLU A 146 -15.97 -1.31 0.75
CA GLU A 146 -16.74 -2.23 1.57
C GLU A 146 -15.86 -3.09 2.47
N ARG A 147 -14.73 -3.59 1.95
CA ARG A 147 -13.83 -4.45 2.72
C ARG A 147 -12.38 -4.42 2.24
N VAL A 148 -11.51 -5.09 2.99
CA VAL A 148 -10.09 -5.23 2.70
C VAL A 148 -9.69 -6.69 2.79
N LEU A 149 -8.98 -7.17 1.77
CA LEU A 149 -8.44 -8.51 1.67
C LEU A 149 -6.91 -8.48 1.64
N VAL A 150 -6.28 -9.45 2.27
CA VAL A 150 -4.84 -9.71 2.16
C VAL A 150 -4.63 -11.02 1.40
N ALA A 151 -3.75 -11.01 0.41
CA ALA A 151 -3.39 -12.17 -0.38
C ALA A 151 -1.89 -12.50 -0.20
N GLU A 152 -1.60 -13.66 0.38
CA GLU A 152 -0.23 -14.13 0.67
C GLU A 152 0.09 -15.39 -0.14
N PRO A 153 1.01 -15.33 -1.12
CA PRO A 153 1.48 -16.50 -1.84
C PRO A 153 2.51 -17.23 -0.98
N VAL A 154 2.10 -18.24 -0.22
CA VAL A 154 3.00 -19.03 0.66
C VAL A 154 3.19 -20.44 0.11
N ALA A 155 4.03 -21.25 0.77
CA ALA A 155 4.35 -22.61 0.31
C ALA A 155 3.11 -23.50 0.10
N ASP A 156 2.06 -23.31 0.90
CA ASP A 156 0.78 -24.02 0.80
C ASP A 156 -0.20 -23.37 -0.21
N GLY A 157 0.31 -22.55 -1.12
CA GLY A 157 -0.44 -21.80 -2.13
C GLY A 157 -0.92 -20.42 -1.66
N LEU A 158 -1.68 -19.76 -2.54
CA LEU A 158 -2.23 -18.42 -2.30
C LEU A 158 -3.29 -18.46 -1.18
N LYS A 159 -2.99 -17.83 -0.04
CA LYS A 159 -3.93 -17.65 1.09
C LYS A 159 -4.58 -16.28 1.03
N LEU A 160 -5.88 -16.25 1.33
CA LEU A 160 -6.68 -15.03 1.36
C LEU A 160 -7.22 -14.80 2.78
N TYR A 161 -7.09 -13.58 3.29
CA TYR A 161 -7.50 -13.22 4.64
C TYR A 161 -8.31 -11.92 4.64
N GLU A 162 -9.41 -11.92 5.38
CA GLU A 162 -10.11 -10.67 5.73
C GLU A 162 -9.22 -9.79 6.60
N ASN A 163 -9.15 -8.50 6.27
CA ASN A 163 -8.33 -7.53 6.99
C ASN A 163 -9.20 -6.45 7.65
N PRO A 164 -9.66 -6.69 8.89
CA PRO A 164 -10.52 -5.74 9.59
C PRO A 164 -9.77 -4.46 10.01
N PHE A 165 -8.44 -4.47 9.98
CA PHE A 165 -7.65 -3.29 10.37
C PHE A 165 -7.48 -2.31 9.21
N GLY A 166 -7.56 -2.80 7.97
CA GLY A 166 -7.24 -2.07 6.75
C GLY A 166 -5.84 -1.44 6.81
N VAL A 167 -4.87 -2.23 7.27
CA VAL A 167 -3.44 -1.95 7.29
C VAL A 167 -2.70 -3.22 6.86
N LEU A 168 -1.64 -3.10 6.08
CA LEU A 168 -0.71 -4.18 5.79
C LEU A 168 0.73 -3.65 5.80
N THR A 169 1.67 -4.43 6.33
CA THR A 169 3.10 -4.10 6.30
C THR A 169 3.90 -5.17 5.55
N ASN A 170 4.71 -5.97 6.26
CA ASN A 170 5.57 -7.01 5.69
C ASN A 170 5.46 -8.24 6.60
N ASN A 171 6.54 -9.01 6.71
CA ASN A 171 6.64 -10.15 7.63
C ASN A 171 6.32 -9.81 9.08
N PRO A 172 5.84 -10.77 9.89
CA PRO A 172 5.47 -12.15 9.51
C PRO A 172 4.15 -12.24 8.72
N PRO A 173 3.70 -13.46 8.32
CA PRO A 173 2.40 -13.66 7.68
C PRO A 173 1.22 -13.05 8.46
N PHE A 174 0.18 -12.64 7.77
CA PHE A 174 -0.95 -11.87 8.29
C PHE A 174 -1.67 -12.46 9.51
N PRO A 175 -1.82 -13.80 9.67
CA PRO A 175 -2.35 -14.39 10.90
C PRO A 175 -1.59 -14.00 12.17
N PHE A 176 -0.27 -13.78 12.08
CA PHE A 176 0.50 -13.26 13.20
C PHE A 176 0.05 -11.85 13.57
N HIS A 177 -0.10 -10.95 12.60
CA HIS A 177 -0.54 -9.57 12.86
C HIS A 177 -1.94 -9.53 13.49
N LEU A 178 -2.86 -10.39 13.05
CA LEU A 178 -4.19 -10.57 13.68
C LEU A 178 -4.08 -10.94 15.16
N MET A 179 -3.22 -11.90 15.51
CA MET A 179 -3.02 -12.30 16.91
C MET A 179 -2.28 -11.20 17.70
N ASN A 180 -1.24 -10.61 17.12
CA ASN A 180 -0.41 -9.58 17.74
C ASN A 180 -1.22 -8.35 18.17
N MET A 181 -2.24 -7.97 17.40
CA MET A 181 -3.13 -6.84 17.75
C MET A 181 -3.83 -7.02 19.10
N GLN A 182 -4.05 -8.25 19.58
CA GLN A 182 -4.67 -8.50 20.89
C GLN A 182 -3.82 -7.99 22.05
N GLN A 183 -2.49 -7.94 21.89
CA GLN A 183 -1.58 -7.43 22.92
C GLN A 183 -1.80 -5.92 23.21
N TYR A 184 -2.43 -5.21 22.27
CA TYR A 184 -2.61 -3.76 22.32
C TYR A 184 -4.04 -3.35 22.67
N LEU A 185 -4.87 -4.27 23.15
CA LEU A 185 -6.29 -4.03 23.48
C LEU A 185 -6.50 -2.87 24.47
N ASN A 186 -5.50 -2.57 25.30
CA ASN A 186 -5.58 -1.53 26.33
C ASN A 186 -5.11 -0.14 25.85
N LEU A 187 -4.55 -0.03 24.64
CA LEU A 187 -4.13 1.27 24.12
C LEU A 187 -5.35 2.18 23.92
N THR A 188 -5.20 3.46 24.26
CA THR A 188 -6.27 4.45 24.11
C THR A 188 -5.72 5.83 23.78
N ALA A 189 -6.43 6.56 22.91
CA ALA A 189 -6.14 7.97 22.64
C ALA A 189 -6.60 8.91 23.78
N LYS A 190 -7.31 8.38 24.79
CA LYS A 190 -7.80 9.14 25.94
C LYS A 190 -6.73 9.28 27.02
N VAL A 191 -6.98 10.16 27.98
CA VAL A 191 -6.22 10.19 29.25
C VAL A 191 -6.39 8.85 29.96
N PRO A 192 -5.30 8.18 30.40
CA PRO A 192 -5.40 6.88 31.04
C PRO A 192 -5.97 6.99 32.46
N GLU A 193 -6.66 5.93 32.89
CA GLU A 193 -7.18 5.77 34.25
C GLU A 193 -6.18 4.97 35.10
N ASN A 194 -6.07 5.28 36.39
CA ASN A 194 -5.28 4.47 37.31
C ASN A 194 -5.98 3.11 37.54
N ARG A 195 -5.43 2.05 36.95
CA ARG A 195 -5.89 0.67 37.12
C ARG A 195 -4.90 -0.21 37.88
N PHE A 196 -3.79 0.36 38.36
CA PHE A 196 -2.75 -0.38 39.06
C PHE A 196 -3.18 -0.69 40.50
N ALA A 197 -3.53 0.35 41.25
CA ALA A 197 -4.09 0.26 42.59
C ALA A 197 -4.75 1.60 42.96
N GLU A 198 -6.02 1.58 43.36
CA GLU A 198 -6.77 2.79 43.72
C GLU A 198 -6.10 3.57 44.86
N SER A 199 -5.57 2.86 45.85
CA SER A 199 -4.90 3.43 47.04
C SER A 199 -3.64 4.24 46.75
N MET A 200 -3.01 4.03 45.59
CA MET A 200 -1.75 4.69 45.23
C MET A 200 -1.95 6.08 44.63
N GLY A 201 -3.17 6.48 44.28
CA GLY A 201 -3.48 7.82 43.78
C GLY A 201 -2.67 8.25 42.55
N LEU A 202 -2.27 7.29 41.70
CA LEU A 202 -1.44 7.56 40.53
C LEU A 202 -2.17 8.47 39.55
N LYS A 203 -1.48 9.49 39.05
CA LYS A 203 -2.02 10.46 38.09
C LYS A 203 -1.13 10.54 36.85
N PRO A 204 -1.70 10.75 35.65
CA PRO A 204 -0.93 11.08 34.47
C PRO A 204 -0.08 12.33 34.71
N PHE A 205 1.19 12.31 34.29
CA PHE A 205 2.09 13.45 34.34
C PHE A 205 2.18 14.22 33.02
N GLY A 206 1.46 13.78 31.99
CA GLY A 206 1.44 14.41 30.67
C GLY A 206 0.32 13.86 29.77
N GLN A 207 0.23 14.42 28.57
CA GLN A 207 -0.69 13.94 27.52
C GLN A 207 -0.10 12.72 26.79
N GLY A 208 -0.95 11.98 26.08
CA GLY A 208 -0.52 10.82 25.28
C GLY A 208 -0.20 9.56 26.09
N MET A 209 -0.27 9.62 27.43
CA MET A 209 0.03 8.48 28.30
C MET A 209 -0.93 7.28 28.12
N GLY A 210 -2.10 7.48 27.49
CA GLY A 210 -3.00 6.38 27.12
C GLY A 210 -2.46 5.46 26.01
N GLY A 211 -1.49 5.93 25.24
CA GLY A 211 -0.78 5.16 24.22
C GLY A 211 0.49 4.47 24.72
N ILE A 212 0.81 4.53 26.02
CA ILE A 212 1.99 3.83 26.56
C ILE A 212 1.84 2.33 26.31
N GLY A 213 2.85 1.74 25.68
CA GLY A 213 2.83 0.38 25.17
C GLY A 213 2.79 0.30 23.64
N LEU A 214 2.50 1.41 22.95
CA LEU A 214 2.64 1.48 21.50
C LEU A 214 4.13 1.37 21.11
N PRO A 215 4.52 0.44 20.23
CA PRO A 215 5.92 0.20 19.92
C PRO A 215 6.47 1.31 19.01
N GLY A 216 7.73 1.70 19.20
CA GLY A 216 8.36 2.85 18.52
C GLY A 216 9.37 2.50 17.42
N ASP A 217 9.77 1.24 17.27
CA ASP A 217 10.78 0.81 16.29
C ASP A 217 10.22 0.66 14.87
N ALA A 218 11.08 0.60 13.84
CA ALA A 218 10.67 0.52 12.43
C ALA A 218 10.27 -0.89 11.95
N SER A 219 10.20 -1.91 12.82
CA SER A 219 9.86 -3.26 12.39
C SER A 219 8.46 -3.32 11.78
N PRO A 220 8.19 -4.29 10.89
CA PRO A 220 6.88 -4.38 10.26
C PRO A 220 5.73 -4.59 11.24
N ALA A 221 5.94 -5.35 12.31
CA ALA A 221 4.93 -5.57 13.35
C ALA A 221 4.64 -4.27 14.11
N SER A 222 5.68 -3.51 14.47
CA SER A 222 5.50 -2.24 15.17
C SER A 222 4.84 -1.18 14.28
N ARG A 223 5.24 -1.05 13.02
CA ARG A 223 4.57 -0.17 12.04
C ARG A 223 3.12 -0.55 11.82
N PHE A 224 2.79 -1.84 11.78
CA PHE A 224 1.41 -2.32 11.63
C PHE A 224 0.53 -1.82 12.79
N VAL A 225 0.97 -2.03 14.02
CA VAL A 225 0.23 -1.62 15.23
C VAL A 225 0.10 -0.10 15.29
N ARG A 226 1.17 0.65 15.00
CA ARG A 226 1.13 2.12 14.96
C ARG A 226 0.16 2.65 13.92
N ALA A 227 0.25 2.18 12.68
CA ALA A 227 -0.63 2.61 11.59
C ALA A 227 -2.10 2.28 11.90
N ALA A 228 -2.38 1.09 12.44
CA ALA A 228 -3.73 0.71 12.84
C ALA A 228 -4.25 1.61 13.99
N PHE A 229 -3.46 1.83 15.04
CA PHE A 229 -3.86 2.67 16.16
C PHE A 229 -4.18 4.11 15.71
N LEU A 230 -3.33 4.71 14.88
CA LEU A 230 -3.54 6.06 14.36
C LEU A 230 -4.76 6.14 13.45
N LYS A 231 -4.91 5.20 12.52
CA LYS A 231 -6.05 5.14 11.60
C LYS A 231 -7.37 5.08 12.37
N TRP A 232 -7.51 4.18 13.32
CA TRP A 232 -8.78 3.97 14.04
C TRP A 232 -9.10 5.07 15.07
N ASN A 233 -8.10 5.83 15.50
CA ASN A 233 -8.27 7.01 16.36
C ASN A 233 -8.25 8.34 15.60
N SER A 234 -8.07 8.30 14.27
CA SER A 234 -7.98 9.48 13.40
C SER A 234 -9.29 10.28 13.37
N ARG A 235 -9.18 11.60 13.27
CA ARG A 235 -10.32 12.53 13.21
C ARG A 235 -10.00 13.66 12.24
N ALA A 236 -10.77 13.76 11.16
CA ALA A 236 -10.67 14.88 10.23
C ALA A 236 -12.07 15.31 9.76
N PRO A 237 -12.26 16.59 9.36
CA PRO A 237 -13.45 17.00 8.62
C PRO A 237 -13.68 16.09 7.40
N LYS A 238 -14.96 15.80 7.08
CA LYS A 238 -15.38 14.93 5.95
C LYS A 238 -15.24 15.64 4.61
N GLU A 239 -14.02 16.06 4.31
CA GLU A 239 -13.66 16.81 3.10
C GLU A 239 -12.37 16.22 2.52
N GLU A 240 -12.14 16.42 1.21
CA GLU A 240 -11.00 15.86 0.47
C GLU A 240 -9.66 16.27 1.09
N LYS A 241 -9.37 17.58 1.15
CA LYS A 241 -8.06 18.08 1.57
C LYS A 241 -7.71 17.68 3.02
N PRO A 242 -8.62 17.82 4.01
CA PRO A 242 -8.34 17.33 5.36
C PRO A 242 -8.16 15.81 5.43
N SER A 243 -8.90 15.03 4.63
CA SER A 243 -8.74 13.56 4.60
C SER A 243 -7.41 13.14 3.99
N VAL A 244 -6.98 13.77 2.89
CA VAL A 244 -5.66 13.57 2.28
C VAL A 244 -4.55 13.96 3.26
N SER A 245 -4.67 15.13 3.91
CA SER A 245 -3.71 15.56 4.93
C SER A 245 -3.63 14.57 6.09
N GLN A 246 -4.78 14.08 6.56
CA GLN A 246 -4.85 13.13 7.66
C GLN A 246 -4.27 11.76 7.31
N PHE A 247 -4.45 11.32 6.06
CA PHE A 247 -3.85 10.11 5.52
C PHE A 247 -2.33 10.17 5.56
N PHE A 248 -1.75 11.27 5.05
CA PHE A 248 -0.31 11.47 5.07
C PHE A 248 0.24 11.58 6.50
N HIS A 249 -0.46 12.21 7.45
CA HIS A 249 -0.01 12.21 8.85
C HIS A 249 0.06 10.80 9.47
N ILE A 250 -0.84 9.89 9.10
CA ILE A 250 -0.79 8.50 9.57
C ILE A 250 0.45 7.80 8.97
N LEU A 251 0.68 7.98 7.68
CA LEU A 251 1.83 7.41 6.99
C LEU A 251 3.17 8.00 7.47
N ASP A 252 3.24 9.29 7.73
CA ASP A 252 4.45 9.97 8.22
C ASP A 252 4.91 9.39 9.57
N TYR A 253 3.97 8.99 10.44
CA TYR A 253 4.29 8.41 11.74
C TYR A 253 4.91 7.00 11.65
N VAL A 254 4.78 6.34 10.49
CA VAL A 254 5.38 5.03 10.22
C VAL A 254 6.42 5.09 9.10
N GLY A 255 6.80 6.30 8.66
CA GLY A 255 7.85 6.52 7.68
C GLY A 255 9.24 6.26 8.25
N MET A 256 10.15 5.78 7.40
CA MET A 256 11.55 5.57 7.71
C MET A 256 12.36 6.81 7.35
N VAL A 257 13.06 7.34 8.34
CA VAL A 257 13.96 8.48 8.19
C VAL A 257 15.36 7.97 7.86
N ARG A 258 16.07 8.66 6.95
CA ARG A 258 17.47 8.35 6.62
C ARG A 258 18.33 8.21 7.88
N GLY A 259 19.07 7.10 7.98
CA GLY A 259 19.89 6.74 9.13
C GLY A 259 19.16 6.01 10.27
N MET A 260 17.83 5.87 10.23
CA MET A 260 17.05 5.12 11.23
C MET A 260 17.20 3.60 11.08
N VAL A 261 17.28 3.12 9.83
CA VAL A 261 17.31 1.70 9.49
C VAL A 261 18.44 1.46 8.50
N LEU A 262 19.33 0.52 8.84
CA LEU A 262 20.43 0.10 7.98
C LEU A 262 20.24 -1.37 7.59
N THR A 263 20.44 -1.70 6.31
CA THR A 263 20.50 -3.08 5.85
C THR A 263 21.76 -3.79 6.34
N GLU A 264 21.87 -5.10 6.14
CA GLU A 264 23.10 -5.85 6.46
C GLU A 264 24.31 -5.32 5.66
N GLU A 265 24.09 -4.77 4.46
CA GLU A 265 25.12 -4.11 3.65
C GLU A 265 25.36 -2.63 4.04
N GLY A 266 24.72 -2.15 5.11
CA GLY A 266 24.86 -0.77 5.60
C GLY A 266 24.16 0.29 4.75
N ARG A 267 23.23 -0.10 3.87
CA ARG A 267 22.42 0.84 3.07
C ARG A 267 21.25 1.37 3.90
N GLU A 268 20.83 2.60 3.65
CA GLU A 268 19.75 3.25 4.41
C GLU A 268 18.39 2.90 3.81
N ASP A 269 17.55 2.18 4.56
CA ASP A 269 16.15 1.96 4.16
C ASP A 269 15.34 3.20 4.56
N ILE A 270 14.74 3.88 3.57
CA ILE A 270 14.02 5.14 3.74
C ILE A 270 12.64 5.06 3.10
N THR A 271 11.67 5.84 3.59
CA THR A 271 10.40 6.01 2.86
C THR A 271 10.64 6.86 1.62
N THR A 272 10.89 6.21 0.49
CA THR A 272 11.16 6.84 -0.82
C THR A 272 9.99 7.72 -1.30
N TYR A 273 8.77 7.27 -1.10
CA TYR A 273 7.55 8.05 -1.30
C TYR A 273 6.40 7.56 -0.43
N SER A 274 5.43 8.46 -0.26
CA SER A 274 4.12 8.17 0.29
C SER A 274 3.05 8.52 -0.74
N CYS A 275 2.04 7.67 -0.91
CA CYS A 275 0.90 7.96 -1.77
C CYS A 275 -0.44 7.78 -1.06
N CYS A 276 -1.45 8.46 -1.59
CA CYS A 276 -2.84 8.41 -1.17
C CYS A 276 -3.70 8.58 -2.41
N VAL A 277 -4.66 7.70 -2.63
CA VAL A 277 -5.54 7.76 -3.80
C VAL A 277 -6.97 7.83 -3.31
N ASN A 278 -7.71 8.87 -3.69
CA ASN A 278 -9.16 8.85 -3.52
C ASN A 278 -9.72 7.90 -4.57
N THR A 279 -10.20 6.73 -4.14
CA THR A 279 -10.60 5.67 -5.08
C THR A 279 -11.90 5.98 -5.79
N ARG A 280 -12.71 6.90 -5.25
CA ARG A 280 -13.96 7.36 -5.87
C ARG A 280 -13.70 8.32 -7.02
N THR A 281 -12.75 9.24 -6.85
CA THR A 281 -12.44 10.29 -7.85
C THR A 281 -11.29 9.91 -8.78
N GLY A 282 -10.49 8.90 -8.42
CA GLY A 282 -9.29 8.51 -9.16
C GLY A 282 -8.17 9.55 -9.10
N VAL A 283 -8.19 10.44 -8.09
CA VAL A 283 -7.09 11.40 -7.87
C VAL A 283 -6.01 10.71 -7.04
N TYR A 284 -4.83 10.59 -7.65
CA TYR A 284 -3.64 10.01 -7.07
C TYR A 284 -2.76 11.12 -6.50
N TYR A 285 -2.65 11.19 -5.18
CA TYR A 285 -1.80 12.10 -4.45
C TYR A 285 -0.50 11.41 -4.02
N TYR A 286 0.61 12.14 -4.06
CA TYR A 286 1.88 11.62 -3.55
C TYR A 286 2.80 12.73 -3.06
N LYS A 287 3.81 12.34 -2.28
CA LYS A 287 5.00 13.12 -1.96
C LYS A 287 6.20 12.18 -1.92
N THR A 288 7.41 12.68 -2.14
CA THR A 288 8.64 11.87 -2.10
C THR A 288 9.45 12.20 -0.85
N TYR A 289 10.52 11.45 -0.61
CA TYR A 289 11.45 11.74 0.48
C TYR A 289 12.09 13.13 0.35
N ASP A 290 12.40 13.55 -0.88
CA ASP A 290 13.11 14.80 -1.16
C ASP A 290 12.16 15.93 -1.61
N ASP A 291 10.87 15.67 -1.79
CA ASP A 291 9.82 16.68 -2.01
C ASP A 291 8.59 16.37 -1.14
N HIS A 292 8.45 17.08 -0.03
CA HIS A 292 7.36 16.87 0.91
C HIS A 292 6.04 17.51 0.46
N ARG A 293 6.04 18.29 -0.62
CA ARG A 293 4.82 18.88 -1.15
C ARG A 293 3.96 17.81 -1.79
N ILE A 294 2.69 17.78 -1.39
CA ILE A 294 1.71 16.86 -1.99
C ILE A 294 1.45 17.29 -3.44
N GLN A 295 1.75 16.38 -4.36
CA GLN A 295 1.45 16.45 -5.78
C GLN A 295 0.22 15.58 -6.10
N ALA A 296 -0.43 15.83 -7.24
CA ALA A 296 -1.63 15.11 -7.63
C ALA A 296 -1.73 14.86 -9.14
N VAL A 297 -2.19 13.67 -9.52
CA VAL A 297 -2.56 13.31 -10.90
C VAL A 297 -3.99 12.76 -10.85
N ALA A 298 -4.87 13.29 -11.70
CA ALA A 298 -6.26 12.84 -11.74
C ALA A 298 -6.50 11.93 -12.94
N LEU A 299 -6.93 10.68 -12.69
CA LEU A 299 -7.24 9.70 -13.74
C LEU A 299 -8.23 10.28 -14.77
N GLY A 300 -9.27 10.98 -14.30
CA GLY A 300 -10.31 11.55 -15.16
C GLY A 300 -9.86 12.73 -16.05
N ASN A 301 -8.64 13.25 -15.88
CA ASN A 301 -8.08 14.29 -16.75
C ASN A 301 -7.36 13.73 -17.97
N GLU A 302 -7.18 12.41 -18.08
CA GLU A 302 -6.54 11.74 -19.20
C GLU A 302 -7.55 11.17 -20.22
N ASN A 303 -7.07 10.90 -21.44
CA ASN A 303 -7.84 10.15 -22.42
C ASN A 303 -7.88 8.65 -22.07
N LEU A 304 -8.92 8.25 -21.33
CA LEU A 304 -9.10 6.87 -20.88
C LEU A 304 -9.44 5.89 -22.02
N GLU A 305 -9.80 6.37 -23.21
CA GLU A 305 -9.99 5.53 -24.41
C GLU A 305 -8.71 5.38 -25.24
N GLY A 306 -7.60 5.99 -24.80
CA GLY A 306 -6.31 5.89 -25.46
C GLY A 306 -5.71 4.47 -25.46
N ASN A 307 -4.60 4.32 -26.16
CA ASN A 307 -3.84 3.07 -26.29
C ASN A 307 -2.35 3.26 -25.98
N THR A 308 -2.00 4.31 -25.23
CA THR A 308 -0.63 4.61 -24.80
C THR A 308 -0.61 4.87 -23.30
N LEU A 309 0.48 4.47 -22.64
CA LEU A 309 0.69 4.82 -21.23
C LEU A 309 0.96 6.31 -21.12
N VAL A 310 0.38 6.94 -20.10
CA VAL A 310 0.72 8.32 -19.71
C VAL A 310 1.53 8.25 -18.43
N THR A 311 2.71 8.86 -18.43
CA THR A 311 3.65 8.81 -17.31
C THR A 311 3.96 10.20 -16.76
N TYR A 312 4.09 10.28 -15.44
CA TYR A 312 4.38 11.49 -14.70
C TYR A 312 5.61 11.23 -13.81
N PRO A 313 6.76 11.90 -14.07
CA PRO A 313 7.96 11.70 -13.29
C PRO A 313 7.79 12.23 -11.86
N LEU A 314 8.47 11.62 -10.90
CA LEU A 314 8.48 12.10 -9.53
C LEU A 314 9.37 13.33 -9.37
N ALA A 315 8.94 14.26 -8.52
CA ALA A 315 9.81 15.35 -8.07
C ALA A 315 10.94 14.81 -7.19
N LYS A 316 12.11 15.43 -7.35
CA LYS A 316 13.37 15.00 -6.72
C LYS A 316 14.01 16.08 -5.85
N GLU A 317 13.32 17.21 -5.69
CA GLU A 317 13.82 18.38 -4.95
C GLU A 317 12.67 19.07 -4.23
N GLU A 318 12.95 19.59 -3.05
CA GLU A 318 11.95 20.19 -2.18
C GLU A 318 11.39 21.48 -2.79
N GLU A 319 10.07 21.53 -2.98
CA GLU A 319 9.42 22.75 -3.48
C GLU A 319 9.11 23.73 -2.33
N ILE A 320 10.09 24.57 -1.99
CA ILE A 320 9.95 25.59 -0.95
C ILE A 320 9.24 26.84 -1.47
N ARG A 321 8.05 27.14 -0.94
CA ARG A 321 7.34 28.41 -1.21
C ARG A 321 7.91 29.55 -0.36
N PHE A 322 8.68 30.45 -0.97
CA PHE A 322 9.06 31.73 -0.36
C PHE A 322 7.84 32.64 -0.17
N LEU A 323 7.64 33.16 1.03
CA LEU A 323 6.52 34.06 1.37
C LEU A 323 6.87 35.53 1.19
N ASN A 324 8.13 35.83 0.97
CA ASN A 324 8.70 37.14 0.70
C ASN A 324 9.64 37.06 -0.50
N ALA A 325 9.89 38.21 -1.11
CA ALA A 325 10.94 38.39 -2.11
C ALA A 325 12.30 38.58 -1.44
#